data_AF-A0A0P6YDQ3-F1
#
_entry.id   AF-A0A0P6YDQ3-F1
#
_cell.length_a   1.000
_cell.length_b   1.000
_cell.length_c   1.000
_cell.angle_alpha   90.00
_cell.angle_beta   90.00
_cell.angle_gamma   90.00
#
_symmetry.space_group_name_H-M   'P 1'
#
loop_
_entity.id
_entity.type
_entity.pdbx_description
1 polymer ?
#
loop_
_entity_poly.entity_id
_entity_poly.type
_entity_poly.pdbx_seq_one_letter_code
_entity_poly.pdbx_strand_id
1 'polypeptide(L)'
;MQLITRDSANRQRLAELDDLLQPVEIPTSASAYLDKIHFTRLSERFKGAFDLARLFLLGQSVHLLAGAQQAWAFVLDMNQLFEAFVTSLLQSNRIRIIPPQWKETVIETQGGRVPKYLARPNYSNAKPFSQIKPDILIKRGSTPFLIIDAKNKVLSHQPVYASIAEDDLYQMVAYATRLRCPNVLLLYPRAKNTNVIPFFLDVELSPIRIYVATLNLHQPLDKLDGIIGEFRDILGYVHRHMNMTEETLWRAD
;
A
#
# COMPACT_ATOMS: atom_id res chain seq x y z
N MET A 1 18.72 33.74 -11.15
CA MET A 1 17.79 33.29 -10.09
C MET A 1 16.98 32.12 -10.65
N GLN A 2 17.28 30.90 -10.20
CA GLN A 2 16.68 29.68 -10.76
C GLN A 2 15.20 29.63 -10.34
N LEU A 3 14.29 29.43 -11.29
CA LEU A 3 12.86 29.38 -10.99
C LEU A 3 12.55 28.06 -10.27
N ILE A 4 12.24 28.13 -8.97
CA ILE A 4 11.86 26.96 -8.14
C ILE A 4 10.51 26.37 -8.63
N THR A 5 9.65 27.19 -9.25
CA THR A 5 8.41 26.73 -9.91
C THR A 5 8.17 27.43 -11.25
N ARG A 6 7.69 26.67 -12.23
CA ARG A 6 7.37 27.16 -13.59
C ARG A 6 5.95 27.75 -13.69
N ASP A 7 5.09 27.47 -12.73
CA ASP A 7 3.71 27.99 -12.66
C ASP A 7 3.68 29.44 -12.13
N SER A 8 3.05 30.35 -12.87
CA SER A 8 2.98 31.78 -12.52
C SER A 8 2.12 32.07 -11.29
N ALA A 9 1.02 31.35 -11.10
CA ALA A 9 0.15 31.53 -9.94
C ALA A 9 0.87 31.06 -8.66
N ASN A 10 1.63 29.97 -8.74
CA ASN A 10 2.45 29.52 -7.61
C ASN A 10 3.56 30.50 -7.27
N ARG A 11 4.21 31.13 -8.27
CA ARG A 11 5.21 32.19 -8.01
C ARG A 11 4.61 33.36 -7.25
N GLN A 12 3.43 33.82 -7.67
CA GLN A 12 2.75 34.92 -7.00
C GLN A 12 2.42 34.57 -5.55
N ARG A 13 1.79 33.40 -5.31
CA ARG A 13 1.46 32.95 -3.95
C ARG A 13 2.69 32.78 -3.06
N LEU A 14 3.80 32.29 -3.61
CA LEU A 14 5.04 32.16 -2.85
C LEU A 14 5.63 33.52 -2.48
N ALA A 15 5.59 34.51 -3.37
CA ALA A 15 6.04 35.87 -3.06
C ALA A 15 5.16 36.54 -1.98
N GLU A 16 3.85 36.37 -2.06
CA GLU A 16 2.91 36.86 -1.03
C GLU A 16 3.17 36.20 0.34
N LEU A 17 3.48 34.90 0.35
CA LEU A 17 3.83 34.19 1.58
C LEU A 17 5.20 34.63 2.14
N ASP A 18 6.18 34.90 1.29
CA ASP A 18 7.51 35.36 1.69
C ASP A 18 7.44 36.75 2.34
N ASP A 19 6.64 37.66 1.77
CA ASP A 19 6.38 38.99 2.33
C ASP A 19 5.67 38.90 3.68
N LEU A 20 4.63 38.06 3.79
CA LEU A 20 3.90 37.84 5.04
C LEU A 20 4.78 37.27 6.16
N LEU A 21 5.74 36.41 5.80
CA LEU A 21 6.61 35.69 6.73
C LEU A 21 7.99 36.34 6.89
N GLN A 22 8.21 37.53 6.32
CA GLN A 22 9.47 38.27 6.41
C GLN A 22 10.04 38.39 7.84
N PRO A 23 9.24 38.56 8.92
CA PRO A 23 9.77 38.63 10.29
C PRO A 23 10.27 37.28 10.84
N VAL A 24 10.02 36.16 10.16
CA VAL A 24 10.35 34.81 10.64
C VAL A 24 11.78 34.45 10.25
N GLU A 25 12.64 34.28 11.25
CA GLU A 25 14.00 33.83 11.03
C GLU A 25 14.05 32.32 10.72
N ILE A 26 14.64 31.96 9.58
CA ILE A 26 14.83 30.56 9.19
C ILE A 26 16.18 30.08 9.74
N PRO A 27 16.23 29.05 10.60
CA PRO A 27 17.50 28.51 11.08
C PRO A 27 18.29 27.86 9.95
N THR A 28 19.62 27.96 10.01
CA THR A 28 20.55 27.46 8.97
C THR A 28 20.39 25.97 8.66
N SER A 29 19.85 25.19 9.59
CA SER A 29 19.50 23.78 9.41
C SER A 29 18.05 23.53 9.81
N ALA A 30 17.11 23.99 8.99
CA ALA A 30 15.68 23.77 9.22
C ALA A 30 15.32 22.28 9.37
N SER A 31 16.03 21.39 8.67
CA SER A 31 15.81 19.93 8.75
C SER A 31 16.04 19.37 10.15
N ALA A 32 16.98 19.91 10.93
CA ALA A 32 17.27 19.46 12.29
C ALA A 32 16.17 19.77 13.32
N TYR A 33 15.20 20.62 12.96
CA TYR A 33 14.09 21.00 13.81
C TYR A 33 12.78 20.28 13.45
N LEU A 34 12.71 19.60 12.30
CA LEU A 34 11.49 18.96 11.82
C LEU A 34 10.92 17.95 12.82
N ASP A 35 11.79 17.14 13.44
CA ASP A 35 11.35 16.10 14.38
C ASP A 35 11.03 16.64 15.79
N LYS A 36 11.30 17.92 16.05
CA LYS A 36 11.01 18.59 17.34
C LYS A 36 9.64 19.29 17.35
N ILE A 37 8.98 19.36 16.19
CA ILE A 37 7.69 20.05 16.04
C ILE A 37 6.57 19.09 16.42
N HIS A 38 5.81 19.47 17.45
CA HIS A 38 4.64 18.72 17.91
C HIS A 38 3.37 19.54 17.68
N PHE A 39 2.37 18.91 17.06
CA PHE A 39 1.08 19.55 16.81
C PHE A 39 0.20 19.47 18.05
N THR A 40 -0.35 20.63 18.42
CA THR A 40 -1.43 20.75 19.41
C THR A 40 -2.74 21.06 18.69
N ARG A 41 -3.85 21.03 19.43
CA ARG A 41 -5.19 21.41 18.91
C ARG A 41 -5.23 22.77 18.21
N LEU A 42 -4.36 23.72 18.60
CA LEU A 42 -4.30 25.07 18.01
C LEU A 42 -3.50 25.12 16.71
N SER A 43 -2.57 24.18 16.50
CA SER A 43 -1.67 24.15 15.34
C SER A 43 -2.03 23.07 14.31
N GLU A 44 -2.98 22.18 14.61
CA GLU A 44 -3.38 21.05 13.76
C GLU A 44 -3.67 21.46 12.31
N ARG A 45 -4.25 22.64 12.10
CA ARG A 45 -4.53 23.20 10.75
C ARG A 45 -3.29 23.34 9.86
N PHE A 46 -2.10 23.47 10.45
CA PHE A 46 -0.84 23.62 9.71
C PHE A 46 -0.19 22.27 9.38
N LYS A 47 -0.69 21.16 9.93
CA LYS A 47 -0.06 19.85 9.80
C LYS A 47 0.12 19.43 8.34
N GLY A 48 -0.89 19.63 7.49
CA GLY A 48 -0.79 19.30 6.06
C GLY A 48 0.29 20.09 5.32
N ALA A 49 0.37 21.41 5.56
CA ALA A 49 1.41 22.26 4.98
C ALA A 49 2.81 21.91 5.51
N PHE A 50 2.91 21.60 6.80
CA PHE A 50 4.15 21.15 7.43
C PHE A 50 4.62 19.80 6.88
N ASP A 51 3.72 18.82 6.75
CA ASP A 51 4.06 17.50 6.20
C ASP A 51 4.60 17.67 4.77
N LEU A 52 3.97 18.51 3.95
CA LEU A 52 4.45 18.84 2.61
C LEU A 52 5.81 19.55 2.62
N ALA A 53 6.01 20.54 3.48
CA ALA A 53 7.30 21.22 3.65
C ALA A 53 8.40 20.26 4.12
N ARG A 54 8.08 19.36 5.06
CA ARG A 54 8.97 18.30 5.54
C ARG A 54 9.35 17.35 4.41
N LEU A 55 8.40 16.95 3.56
CA LEU A 55 8.69 16.13 2.37
C LEU A 55 9.65 16.84 1.42
N PHE A 56 9.42 18.13 1.15
CA PHE A 56 10.34 18.91 0.32
C PHE A 56 11.72 18.95 0.96
N LEU A 57 11.84 19.42 2.21
CA LEU A 57 13.10 19.59 2.96
C LEU A 57 13.91 18.29 3.14
N LEU A 58 13.26 17.15 3.35
CA LEU A 58 13.95 15.84 3.42
C LEU A 58 14.33 15.30 2.04
N GLY A 59 13.48 15.52 1.03
CA GLY A 59 13.73 15.19 -0.37
C GLY A 59 14.80 16.05 -1.04
N GLN A 60 15.27 17.12 -0.39
CA GLN A 60 16.34 18.01 -0.88
C GLN A 60 17.75 17.38 -0.87
N SER A 61 17.92 16.14 -0.38
CA SER A 61 19.24 15.60 -0.01
C SER A 61 19.92 14.70 -1.04
N VAL A 62 19.59 14.77 -2.34
CA VAL A 62 20.40 14.12 -3.40
C VAL A 62 21.17 15.18 -4.19
N HIS A 63 22.34 15.56 -3.68
CA HIS A 63 23.33 16.35 -4.41
C HIS A 63 24.12 15.45 -5.37
N LEU A 64 23.71 15.38 -6.64
CA LEU A 64 24.59 14.90 -7.69
C LEU A 64 25.48 16.07 -8.15
N LEU A 65 26.73 16.09 -7.69
CA LEU A 65 27.76 17.03 -8.14
C LEU A 65 28.19 16.67 -9.58
N ALA A 66 27.79 17.50 -10.53
CA ALA A 66 28.64 18.21 -11.52
C ALA A 66 27.81 18.62 -12.74
N GLY A 67 27.51 19.92 -12.86
CA GLY A 67 26.93 20.53 -14.07
C GLY A 67 25.55 21.19 -13.85
N ALA A 68 25.56 22.48 -13.50
CA ALA A 68 24.57 23.57 -13.65
C ALA A 68 23.04 23.31 -13.78
N GLN A 69 22.51 22.15 -13.38
CA GLN A 69 21.09 21.84 -13.33
C GLN A 69 20.81 21.07 -12.03
N GLN A 70 20.56 21.79 -10.94
CA GLN A 70 19.98 21.19 -9.74
C GLN A 70 18.54 20.78 -10.04
N ALA A 71 18.31 19.47 -10.18
CA ALA A 71 16.98 18.88 -10.20
C ALA A 71 16.65 18.35 -8.80
N TRP A 72 15.54 18.82 -8.24
CA TRP A 72 15.00 18.33 -6.98
C TRP A 72 14.22 17.05 -7.28
N ALA A 73 14.66 15.91 -6.73
CA ALA A 73 13.99 14.63 -6.92
C ALA A 73 13.56 14.09 -5.56
N PHE A 74 12.24 13.99 -5.37
CA PHE A 74 11.67 13.25 -4.26
C PHE A 74 11.52 11.79 -4.68
N VAL A 75 12.33 10.91 -4.09
CA VAL A 75 12.27 9.47 -4.37
C VAL A 75 11.39 8.81 -3.31
N LEU A 76 10.19 8.44 -3.70
CA LEU A 76 9.32 7.56 -2.91
C LEU A 76 9.52 6.12 -3.33
N ASP A 77 9.56 5.22 -2.35
CA ASP A 77 9.29 3.82 -2.63
C ASP A 77 7.80 3.67 -2.97
N MET A 78 7.52 3.58 -4.27
CA MET A 78 6.15 3.50 -4.77
C MET A 78 5.45 2.19 -4.41
N ASN A 79 6.20 1.12 -4.08
CA ASN A 79 5.59 -0.10 -3.57
C ASN A 79 5.01 0.16 -2.18
N GLN A 80 5.83 0.66 -1.26
CA GLN A 80 5.39 1.00 0.11
C GLN A 80 4.26 2.02 0.11
N LEU A 81 4.30 3.00 -0.80
CA LEU A 81 3.23 4.00 -0.91
C LEU A 81 1.89 3.36 -1.31
N PHE A 82 1.91 2.46 -2.30
CA PHE A 82 0.69 1.80 -2.76
C PHE A 82 0.14 0.82 -1.71
N GLU A 83 1.01 0.05 -1.05
CA GLU A 83 0.65 -0.82 0.08
C GLU A 83 -0.03 -0.02 1.21
N ALA A 84 0.59 1.10 1.62
CA ALA A 84 0.05 1.98 2.65
C ALA A 84 -1.27 2.62 2.22
N PHE A 85 -1.40 3.02 0.95
CA PHE A 85 -2.63 3.57 0.39
C PHE A 85 -3.79 2.57 0.45
N VAL A 86 -3.60 1.36 -0.08
CA VAL A 86 -4.63 0.30 -0.06
C VAL A 86 -5.03 -0.05 1.37
N THR A 87 -4.03 -0.16 2.26
CA THR A 87 -4.24 -0.45 3.68
C THR A 87 -5.08 0.64 4.36
N SER A 88 -4.70 1.91 4.20
CA SER A 88 -5.40 3.04 4.80
C SER A 88 -6.81 3.20 4.22
N LEU A 89 -6.96 3.01 2.90
CA LEU A 89 -8.25 3.06 2.23
C LEU A 89 -9.22 2.04 2.83
N LEU A 90 -8.77 0.79 3.00
CA LEU A 90 -9.57 -0.27 3.59
C LEU A 90 -9.90 0.01 5.06
N GLN A 91 -8.92 0.38 5.88
CA GLN A 91 -9.11 0.58 7.32
C GLN A 91 -10.08 1.74 7.62
N SER A 92 -9.87 2.89 6.98
CA SER A 92 -10.68 4.10 7.20
C SER A 92 -12.10 3.95 6.66
N ASN A 93 -12.31 3.08 5.67
CA ASN A 93 -13.61 2.92 5.00
C ASN A 93 -14.18 1.49 5.13
N ARG A 94 -13.76 0.74 6.15
CA ARG A 94 -14.10 -0.70 6.29
C ARG A 94 -15.59 -0.99 6.14
N ILE A 95 -16.45 -0.18 6.75
CA ILE A 95 -17.92 -0.36 6.75
C ILE A 95 -18.48 -0.27 5.33
N ARG A 96 -17.82 0.53 4.48
CA ARG A 96 -18.22 0.79 3.11
C ARG A 96 -17.55 -0.15 2.11
N ILE A 97 -16.42 -0.76 2.44
CA ILE A 97 -15.68 -1.64 1.50
C ILE A 97 -15.95 -3.11 1.77
N ILE A 98 -16.00 -3.51 3.04
CA ILE A 98 -16.15 -4.92 3.43
C ILE A 98 -17.57 -5.42 3.06
N PRO A 99 -17.69 -6.57 2.36
CA PRO A 99 -18.99 -7.18 2.07
C PRO A 99 -19.83 -7.41 3.33
N PRO A 100 -21.17 -7.33 3.27
CA PRO A 100 -22.03 -7.52 4.44
C PRO A 100 -21.80 -8.83 5.21
N GLN A 101 -21.40 -9.89 4.51
CA GLN A 101 -21.11 -11.22 5.06
C GLN A 101 -19.84 -11.24 5.92
N TRP A 102 -19.01 -10.21 5.83
CA TRP A 102 -17.72 -10.10 6.53
C TRP A 102 -17.72 -8.99 7.58
N LYS A 103 -18.89 -8.46 7.96
CA LYS A 103 -18.99 -7.34 8.93
C LYS A 103 -18.30 -7.63 10.27
N GLU A 104 -18.35 -8.87 10.74
CA GLU A 104 -17.74 -9.32 12.01
C GLU A 104 -16.27 -9.76 11.86
N THR A 105 -15.61 -9.40 10.75
CA THR A 105 -14.21 -9.78 10.51
C THR A 105 -13.22 -8.81 11.12
N VAL A 106 -12.06 -9.34 11.49
CA VAL A 106 -10.93 -8.55 11.98
C VAL A 106 -9.98 -8.28 10.83
N ILE A 107 -9.63 -7.02 10.63
CA ILE A 107 -8.62 -6.59 9.66
C ILE A 107 -7.31 -6.37 10.43
N GLU A 108 -6.32 -7.21 10.17
CA GLU A 108 -4.95 -7.02 10.63
C GLU A 108 -4.09 -6.54 9.47
N THR A 109 -3.09 -5.71 9.74
CA THR A 109 -2.20 -5.17 8.69
C THR A 109 -0.75 -5.50 9.02
N GLN A 110 0.12 -5.44 8.02
CA GLN A 110 1.57 -5.53 8.19
C GLN A 110 2.02 -6.82 8.87
N GLY A 111 1.49 -7.97 8.44
CA GLY A 111 1.87 -9.30 8.93
C GLY A 111 1.18 -9.77 10.21
N GLY A 112 0.19 -9.04 10.69
CA GLY A 112 -0.57 -9.40 11.88
C GLY A 112 0.14 -9.10 13.18
N ARG A 113 -0.55 -9.35 14.31
CA ARG A 113 -0.02 -9.00 15.65
C ARG A 113 1.18 -9.84 16.08
N VAL A 114 1.30 -11.05 15.54
CA VAL A 114 2.33 -12.03 15.93
C VAL A 114 3.17 -12.38 14.70
N PRO A 115 4.49 -12.15 14.72
CA PRO A 115 5.37 -12.50 13.61
C PRO A 115 5.27 -13.99 13.25
N LYS A 116 5.16 -14.27 11.95
CA LYS A 116 5.21 -15.62 11.39
C LYS A 116 6.40 -15.72 10.46
N TYR A 117 7.05 -16.88 10.42
CA TYR A 117 8.31 -17.10 9.69
C TYR A 117 8.22 -18.36 8.83
N LEU A 118 8.86 -18.36 7.66
CA LEU A 118 8.85 -19.50 6.73
C LEU A 118 9.74 -20.65 7.19
N ALA A 119 10.91 -20.34 7.74
CA ALA A 119 11.94 -21.35 7.97
C ALA A 119 12.54 -21.25 9.37
N ARG A 120 13.04 -22.39 9.86
CA ARG A 120 13.89 -22.47 11.02
C ARG A 120 15.03 -23.45 10.71
N PRO A 121 16.29 -23.08 10.95
CA PRO A 121 17.40 -24.01 10.80
C PRO A 121 17.26 -25.18 11.79
N ASN A 122 17.64 -26.38 11.37
CA ASN A 122 17.51 -27.59 12.18
C ASN A 122 18.72 -27.78 13.12
N TYR A 123 18.89 -26.90 14.10
CA TYR A 123 19.86 -27.04 15.19
C TYR A 123 19.35 -26.42 16.49
N SER A 124 19.99 -26.76 17.62
CA SER A 124 19.54 -26.35 18.95
C SER A 124 19.51 -24.82 19.10
N ASN A 125 18.43 -24.28 19.69
CA ASN A 125 18.18 -22.85 19.90
C ASN A 125 18.14 -21.98 18.63
N ALA A 126 17.94 -22.58 17.44
CA ALA A 126 17.83 -21.80 16.21
C ALA A 126 16.59 -20.89 16.20
N LYS A 127 16.82 -19.60 15.90
CA LYS A 127 15.74 -18.65 15.69
C LYS A 127 15.12 -18.87 14.30
N PRO A 128 13.78 -18.79 14.17
CA PRO A 128 13.17 -18.80 12.85
C PRO A 128 13.56 -17.53 12.08
N PHE A 129 13.59 -17.63 10.74
CA PHE A 129 13.96 -16.55 9.84
C PHE A 129 13.03 -16.52 8.62
N SER A 130 13.17 -15.48 7.79
CA SER A 130 12.27 -15.18 6.68
C SER A 130 10.84 -14.93 7.17
N GLN A 131 10.64 -13.76 7.79
CA GLN A 131 9.33 -13.34 8.27
C GLN A 131 8.39 -13.15 7.09
N ILE A 132 7.18 -13.71 7.18
CA ILE A 132 6.10 -13.39 6.27
C ILE A 132 5.34 -12.17 6.78
N LYS A 133 5.07 -11.24 5.89
CA LYS A 133 4.43 -9.98 6.23
C LYS A 133 3.48 -9.55 5.11
N PRO A 134 2.32 -10.20 4.97
CA PRO A 134 1.27 -9.70 4.09
C PRO A 134 0.80 -8.30 4.51
N ASP A 135 0.40 -7.49 3.54
CA ASP A 135 -0.07 -6.13 3.79
C ASP A 135 -1.32 -6.11 4.65
N ILE A 136 -2.28 -6.98 4.32
CA ILE A 136 -3.58 -7.05 4.98
C ILE A 136 -4.01 -8.52 5.14
N LEU A 137 -4.52 -8.83 6.33
CA LEU A 137 -5.15 -10.11 6.66
C LEU A 137 -6.59 -9.84 7.10
N ILE A 138 -7.54 -10.53 6.47
CA ILE A 138 -8.93 -10.55 6.93
C ILE A 138 -9.21 -11.89 7.63
N LYS A 139 -9.70 -11.79 8.86
CA LYS A 139 -9.83 -12.92 9.79
C LYS A 139 -11.26 -13.07 10.30
N ARG A 140 -11.71 -14.30 10.49
CA ARG A 140 -12.87 -14.63 11.32
C ARG A 140 -12.34 -15.10 12.67
N GLY A 141 -12.53 -14.29 13.71
CA GLY A 141 -11.84 -14.49 14.99
C GLY A 141 -10.32 -14.48 14.79
N SER A 142 -9.65 -15.59 15.13
CA SER A 142 -8.19 -15.74 14.99
C SER A 142 -7.74 -16.34 13.64
N THR A 143 -8.68 -16.85 12.83
CA THR A 143 -8.37 -17.60 11.60
C THR A 143 -8.38 -16.67 10.39
N PRO A 144 -7.24 -16.47 9.69
CA PRO A 144 -7.21 -15.75 8.42
C PRO A 144 -7.92 -16.55 7.33
N PHE A 145 -8.79 -15.90 6.57
CA PHE A 145 -9.47 -16.51 5.42
C PHE A 145 -9.24 -15.77 4.10
N LEU A 146 -8.69 -14.55 4.15
CA LEU A 146 -8.21 -13.81 2.99
C LEU A 146 -6.91 -13.07 3.33
N ILE A 147 -5.91 -13.22 2.47
CA ILE A 147 -4.73 -12.37 2.41
C ILE A 147 -4.96 -11.34 1.31
N ILE A 148 -4.64 -10.07 1.54
CA ILE A 148 -4.57 -9.06 0.47
C ILE A 148 -3.14 -8.51 0.47
N ASP A 149 -2.53 -8.53 -0.70
CA ASP A 149 -1.18 -8.05 -0.94
C ASP A 149 -1.20 -7.13 -2.16
N ALA A 150 -0.69 -5.91 -2.00
CA ALA A 150 -0.76 -4.84 -2.97
C ALA A 150 0.58 -4.71 -3.69
N LYS A 151 0.58 -4.77 -5.02
CA LYS A 151 1.78 -4.67 -5.85
C LYS A 151 1.68 -3.45 -6.75
N ASN A 152 2.66 -2.55 -6.68
CA ASN A 152 2.75 -1.40 -7.60
C ASN A 152 3.42 -1.81 -8.93
N LYS A 153 2.73 -2.66 -9.69
CA LYS A 153 3.15 -3.14 -11.03
C LYS A 153 2.01 -2.96 -12.03
N VAL A 154 2.35 -2.81 -13.31
CA VAL A 154 1.37 -2.63 -14.39
C VAL A 154 1.13 -3.96 -15.10
N LEU A 155 -0.13 -4.40 -15.12
CA LEU A 155 -0.53 -5.59 -15.88
C LEU A 155 -0.72 -5.23 -17.37
N SER A 156 0.32 -5.43 -18.19
CA SER A 156 0.40 -4.90 -19.56
C SER A 156 0.35 -5.96 -20.67
N HIS A 157 0.59 -7.23 -20.36
CA HIS A 157 0.56 -8.32 -21.32
C HIS A 157 -0.85 -8.85 -21.58
N GLN A 158 -1.02 -9.48 -22.74
CA GLN A 158 -2.19 -10.26 -23.10
C GLN A 158 -1.73 -11.68 -23.43
N PRO A 159 -2.26 -12.71 -22.74
CA PRO A 159 -3.28 -12.65 -21.69
C PRO A 159 -2.78 -11.99 -20.40
N VAL A 160 -3.69 -11.35 -19.65
CA VAL A 160 -3.35 -10.52 -18.46
C VAL A 160 -2.52 -11.27 -17.43
N TYR A 161 -2.81 -12.55 -17.20
CA TYR A 161 -2.08 -13.38 -16.21
C TYR A 161 -0.59 -13.49 -16.52
N ALA A 162 -0.16 -13.34 -17.77
CA ALA A 162 1.26 -13.36 -18.16
C ALA A 162 2.02 -12.11 -17.68
N SER A 163 1.32 -11.10 -17.14
CA SER A 163 1.94 -9.92 -16.51
C SER A 163 2.27 -10.11 -15.04
N ILE A 164 1.81 -11.20 -14.43
CA ILE A 164 2.05 -11.46 -13.01
C ILE A 164 3.46 -12.00 -12.88
N ALA A 165 4.28 -11.37 -12.04
CA ALA A 165 5.65 -11.83 -11.83
C ALA A 165 5.65 -13.16 -11.07
N GLU A 166 6.52 -14.09 -11.47
CA GLU A 166 6.67 -15.40 -10.81
C GLU A 166 6.99 -15.25 -9.31
N ASP A 167 7.84 -14.29 -8.96
CA ASP A 167 8.17 -13.99 -7.55
C ASP A 167 6.93 -13.59 -6.73
N ASP A 168 5.96 -12.90 -7.32
CA ASP A 168 4.72 -12.55 -6.64
C ASP A 168 3.89 -13.82 -6.39
N LEU A 169 3.80 -14.72 -7.37
CA LEU A 169 3.11 -16.01 -7.21
C LEU A 169 3.76 -16.87 -6.13
N TYR A 170 5.10 -17.00 -6.15
CA TYR A 170 5.84 -17.75 -5.13
C TYR A 170 5.61 -17.17 -3.73
N GLN A 171 5.61 -15.83 -3.61
CA GLN A 171 5.30 -15.17 -2.34
C GLN A 171 3.87 -15.49 -1.87
N MET A 172 2.88 -15.45 -2.77
CA MET A 172 1.49 -15.73 -2.39
C MET A 172 1.29 -17.18 -1.95
N VAL A 173 1.95 -18.13 -2.62
CA VAL A 173 1.93 -19.55 -2.20
C VAL A 173 2.58 -19.72 -0.83
N ALA A 174 3.74 -19.09 -0.60
CA ALA A 174 4.41 -19.12 0.70
C ALA A 174 3.55 -18.54 1.82
N TYR A 175 2.89 -17.40 1.57
CA TYR A 175 1.99 -16.75 2.51
C TYR A 175 0.76 -17.61 2.82
N ALA A 176 0.06 -18.07 1.79
CA ALA A 176 -1.14 -18.90 1.91
C ALA A 176 -0.86 -20.18 2.70
N THR A 177 0.24 -20.87 2.36
CA THR A 177 0.67 -22.11 3.03
C THR A 177 0.99 -21.85 4.49
N ARG A 178 1.84 -20.86 4.77
CA ARG A 178 2.33 -20.60 6.12
C ARG A 178 1.24 -20.10 7.07
N LEU A 179 0.25 -19.37 6.54
CA LEU A 179 -0.89 -18.84 7.29
C LEU A 179 -2.11 -19.76 7.28
N ARG A 180 -2.06 -20.88 6.54
CA ARG A 180 -3.22 -21.78 6.30
C ARG A 180 -4.44 -21.01 5.79
N CYS A 181 -4.19 -20.07 4.88
CA CYS A 181 -5.19 -19.19 4.30
C CYS A 181 -5.20 -19.39 2.79
N PRO A 182 -6.15 -20.17 2.24
CA PRO A 182 -6.11 -20.56 0.83
C PRO A 182 -6.45 -19.43 -0.14
N ASN A 183 -7.11 -18.36 0.32
CA ASN A 183 -7.52 -17.26 -0.56
C ASN A 183 -6.55 -16.09 -0.44
N VAL A 184 -6.00 -15.65 -1.57
CA VAL A 184 -5.07 -14.53 -1.65
C VAL A 184 -5.50 -13.57 -2.74
N LEU A 185 -5.62 -12.28 -2.44
CA LEU A 185 -5.88 -11.23 -3.43
C LEU A 185 -4.60 -10.43 -3.69
N LEU A 186 -4.09 -10.53 -4.92
CA LEU A 186 -3.11 -9.61 -5.46
C LEU A 186 -3.84 -8.40 -6.07
N LEU A 187 -3.57 -7.23 -5.50
CA LEU A 187 -4.18 -5.98 -5.93
C LEU A 187 -3.14 -5.09 -6.60
N TYR A 188 -3.45 -4.60 -7.81
CA TYR A 188 -2.56 -3.76 -8.60
C TYR A 188 -3.18 -2.39 -8.89
N PRO A 189 -2.39 -1.34 -9.15
CA PRO A 189 -2.93 -0.13 -9.76
C PRO A 189 -3.33 -0.43 -11.21
N ARG A 190 -4.48 0.09 -11.64
CA ARG A 190 -4.94 -0.02 -13.02
C ARG A 190 -4.13 0.91 -13.92
N ALA A 191 -3.66 0.40 -15.06
CA ALA A 191 -3.02 1.23 -16.07
C ALA A 191 -4.05 2.14 -16.74
N LYS A 192 -3.63 3.33 -17.21
CA LYS A 192 -4.49 4.21 -18.01
C LYS A 192 -5.10 3.46 -19.19
N ASN A 193 -6.39 3.68 -19.43
CA ASN A 193 -7.14 3.10 -20.56
C ASN A 193 -7.17 1.55 -20.59
N THR A 194 -6.91 0.89 -19.47
CA THR A 194 -7.09 -0.56 -19.34
C THR A 194 -8.31 -0.86 -18.49
N ASN A 195 -8.94 -2.00 -18.73
CA ASN A 195 -10.01 -2.51 -17.86
C ASN A 195 -9.74 -3.99 -17.60
N VAL A 196 -8.95 -4.26 -16.56
CA VAL A 196 -8.70 -5.63 -16.10
C VAL A 196 -9.89 -6.05 -15.24
N ILE A 197 -10.70 -6.97 -15.78
CA ILE A 197 -11.76 -7.62 -15.03
C ILE A 197 -11.11 -8.54 -13.99
N PRO A 198 -11.54 -8.54 -12.71
CA PRO A 198 -11.03 -9.47 -11.72
C PRO A 198 -11.13 -10.93 -12.18
N PHE A 199 -10.07 -11.69 -11.95
CA PHE A 199 -10.00 -13.12 -12.24
C PHE A 199 -9.26 -13.85 -11.10
N PHE A 200 -9.18 -15.17 -11.17
CA PHE A 200 -8.39 -15.95 -10.23
C PHE A 200 -7.57 -17.03 -10.94
N LEU A 201 -6.49 -17.43 -10.28
CA LEU A 201 -5.63 -18.53 -10.66
C LEU A 201 -5.73 -19.59 -9.56
N ASP A 202 -6.00 -20.84 -9.95
CA ASP A 202 -5.87 -21.97 -9.05
C ASP A 202 -4.41 -22.44 -9.08
N VAL A 203 -3.80 -22.58 -7.90
CA VAL A 203 -2.44 -23.11 -7.79
C VAL A 203 -2.51 -24.61 -8.02
N GLU A 204 -1.74 -25.12 -8.98
CA GLU A 204 -1.76 -26.54 -9.32
C GLU A 204 -1.50 -27.41 -8.08
N LEU A 205 -2.29 -28.48 -7.95
CA LEU A 205 -2.20 -29.47 -6.88
C LEU A 205 -2.30 -28.86 -5.45
N SER A 206 -3.01 -27.74 -5.30
CA SER A 206 -3.15 -27.03 -4.04
C SER A 206 -4.55 -26.42 -3.89
N PRO A 207 -5.08 -26.28 -2.66
CA PRO A 207 -6.33 -25.54 -2.45
C PRO A 207 -6.19 -24.01 -2.53
N ILE A 208 -4.97 -23.53 -2.80
CA ILE A 208 -4.65 -22.10 -2.83
C ILE A 208 -5.22 -21.49 -4.13
N ARG A 209 -5.95 -20.39 -3.96
CA ARG A 209 -6.51 -19.57 -5.04
C ARG A 209 -6.00 -18.14 -4.92
N ILE A 210 -5.43 -17.65 -6.01
CA ILE A 210 -4.88 -16.30 -6.12
C ILE A 210 -5.82 -15.47 -7.00
N TYR A 211 -6.57 -14.57 -6.38
CA TYR A 211 -7.37 -13.55 -7.04
C TYR A 211 -6.47 -12.41 -7.51
N VAL A 212 -6.78 -11.89 -8.68
CA VAL A 212 -6.04 -10.78 -9.29
C VAL A 212 -7.04 -9.71 -9.68
N ALA A 213 -6.82 -8.49 -9.19
CA ALA A 213 -7.67 -7.35 -9.51
C ALA A 213 -6.84 -6.06 -9.63
N THR A 214 -7.44 -5.04 -10.24
CA THR A 214 -6.85 -3.70 -10.34
C THR A 214 -7.74 -2.64 -9.71
N LEU A 215 -7.15 -1.64 -9.06
CA LEU A 215 -7.84 -0.43 -8.59
C LEU A 215 -7.55 0.75 -9.52
N ASN A 216 -8.58 1.47 -9.93
CA ASN A 216 -8.44 2.65 -10.76
C ASN A 216 -7.98 3.85 -9.92
N LEU A 217 -6.70 4.22 -10.01
CA LEU A 217 -6.18 5.45 -9.39
C LEU A 217 -6.34 6.69 -10.29
N HIS A 218 -6.83 6.53 -11.53
CA HIS A 218 -7.07 7.62 -12.48
C HIS A 218 -8.47 8.22 -12.31
N GLN A 219 -8.86 8.41 -11.05
CA GLN A 219 -10.09 9.08 -10.63
C GLN A 219 -9.74 10.09 -9.52
N PRO A 220 -10.60 11.09 -9.24
CA PRO A 220 -10.35 12.04 -8.16
C PRO A 220 -10.21 11.33 -6.80
N LEU A 221 -9.04 11.41 -6.17
CA LEU A 221 -8.76 10.76 -4.88
C LEU A 221 -9.12 11.63 -3.67
N ASP A 222 -9.54 12.87 -3.91
CA ASP A 222 -10.23 13.73 -2.94
C ASP A 222 -11.70 13.31 -2.74
N LYS A 223 -12.25 12.52 -3.67
CA LYS A 223 -13.61 11.96 -3.62
C LYS A 223 -13.55 10.43 -3.67
N LEU A 224 -13.43 9.82 -2.50
CA LEU A 224 -13.15 8.38 -2.38
C LEU A 224 -14.32 7.44 -2.77
N ASP A 225 -15.52 7.95 -3.05
CA ASP A 225 -16.71 7.11 -3.27
C ASP A 225 -16.55 6.14 -4.45
N GLY A 226 -15.92 6.58 -5.54
CA GLY A 226 -15.68 5.74 -6.71
C GLY A 226 -14.73 4.58 -6.41
N ILE A 227 -13.56 4.88 -5.84
CA ILE A 227 -12.57 3.84 -5.50
C ILE A 227 -13.04 2.92 -4.36
N ILE A 228 -13.83 3.44 -3.42
CA ILE A 228 -14.48 2.63 -2.37
C ILE A 228 -15.48 1.64 -2.99
N GLY A 229 -16.28 2.09 -3.96
CA GLY A 229 -17.21 1.24 -4.70
C GLY A 229 -16.47 0.13 -5.45
N GLU A 230 -15.41 0.49 -6.18
CA GLU A 230 -14.58 -0.46 -6.91
C GLU A 230 -13.93 -1.50 -5.98
N PHE A 231 -13.34 -1.07 -4.86
CA PHE A 231 -12.73 -2.01 -3.91
C PHE A 231 -13.79 -2.93 -3.28
N ARG A 232 -14.99 -2.42 -2.98
CA ARG A 232 -16.11 -3.25 -2.52
C ARG A 232 -16.48 -4.31 -3.55
N ASP A 233 -16.57 -3.95 -4.82
CA ASP A 233 -16.94 -4.86 -5.90
C ASP A 233 -15.88 -5.95 -6.10
N ILE A 234 -14.59 -5.61 -5.96
CA ILE A 234 -13.48 -6.57 -5.95
C ILE A 234 -13.64 -7.56 -4.79
N LEU A 235 -13.83 -7.10 -3.56
CA LEU A 235 -14.03 -8.00 -2.42
C LEU A 235 -15.31 -8.84 -2.55
N GLY A 236 -16.36 -8.29 -3.15
CA GLY A 236 -17.57 -9.02 -3.49
C GLY A 236 -17.32 -10.12 -4.53
N TYR A 237 -16.48 -9.85 -5.54
CA TYR A 237 -16.04 -10.87 -6.51
C TYR A 237 -15.26 -11.98 -5.81
N VAL A 238 -14.29 -11.64 -4.97
CA VAL A 238 -13.52 -12.63 -4.19
C VAL A 238 -14.49 -13.47 -3.37
N HIS A 239 -15.39 -12.85 -2.61
CA HIS A 239 -16.36 -13.58 -1.78
C HIS A 239 -17.18 -14.62 -2.54
N ARG A 240 -17.70 -14.27 -3.73
CA ARG A 240 -18.51 -15.19 -4.55
C ARG A 240 -17.73 -16.39 -5.08
N HIS A 241 -16.41 -16.25 -5.23
CA HIS A 241 -15.55 -17.27 -5.82
C HIS A 241 -14.58 -17.87 -4.80
N MET A 242 -14.73 -17.55 -3.51
CA MET A 242 -13.92 -18.12 -2.43
C MET A 242 -14.05 -19.62 -2.40
N ASN A 243 -12.92 -20.29 -2.20
CA ASN A 243 -12.93 -21.71 -1.84
C ASN A 243 -13.63 -21.83 -0.48
N MET A 244 -14.83 -22.42 -0.46
CA MET A 244 -15.50 -22.83 0.77
C MET A 244 -14.78 -24.07 1.30
N THR A 245 -13.67 -23.88 1.98
CA THR A 245 -12.95 -24.99 2.61
C THR A 245 -12.99 -24.82 4.12
N GLU A 246 -14.01 -25.38 4.75
CA GLU A 246 -13.93 -25.79 6.15
C GLU A 246 -13.77 -27.31 6.15
N GLU A 247 -12.67 -27.78 6.75
CA GLU A 247 -12.44 -29.14 7.28
C GLU A 247 -11.78 -30.25 6.43
N THR A 248 -11.80 -30.27 5.10
CA THR A 248 -11.36 -31.50 4.37
C THR A 248 -9.90 -31.55 3.92
N LEU A 249 -9.22 -30.42 3.70
CA LEU A 249 -7.94 -30.43 2.95
C LEU A 249 -6.67 -30.57 3.79
N TRP A 250 -6.73 -30.37 5.10
CA TRP A 250 -5.55 -30.44 5.98
C TRP A 250 -5.59 -31.62 6.96
N ARG A 251 -6.46 -32.61 6.67
CA ARG A 251 -6.48 -33.94 7.29
C ARG A 251 -6.18 -35.00 6.24
N ALA A 252 -5.02 -34.93 5.62
CA ALA A 252 -4.41 -36.07 4.96
C ALA A 252 -2.89 -35.94 5.17
N ASP A 253 -2.37 -37.01 5.78
CA ASP A 253 -0.98 -37.36 6.08
C ASP A 253 -0.28 -36.67 7.27
#